data_AF-A0A8J6RBZ3-F1
#
_entry.id   AF-A0A8J6RBZ3-F1
#
_cell.length_a   1.000
_cell.length_b   1.000
_cell.length_c   1.000
_cell.angle_alpha   90.00
_cell.angle_beta   90.00
_cell.angle_gamma   90.00
#
_symmetry.space_group_name_H-M   'P 1'
#
loop_
_entity.id
_entity.type
_entity.pdbx_description
1 polymer ?
#
loop_
_entity_poly.entity_id
_entity_poly.type
_entity_poly.pdbx_seq_one_letter_code
_entity_poly.pdbx_strand_id
1 'polypeptide(L)'
;MSNQPAPIDIWPSLPLDAWQETYATLHMWTQIIGKIRFAQTPWINHSWHIPLYLTVRGLTTSTIPYGSRIFQIDFDFIDHELLIQTSEGARRAIALYPRSVANFYQNVMETLRELDLHITINTKPNG
;
A
#
# COMPACT_ATOMS: atom_id res chain seq x y z
N MET A 1 0.83 -51.64 -7.57
CA MET A 1 1.81 -50.57 -7.82
C MET A 1 1.01 -49.30 -8.07
N SER A 2 0.94 -48.42 -7.07
CA SER A 2 0.16 -47.18 -7.13
C SER A 2 0.98 -46.11 -7.84
N ASN A 3 0.56 -45.71 -9.04
CA ASN A 3 1.20 -44.64 -9.79
C ASN A 3 0.68 -43.30 -9.24
N GLN A 4 1.43 -42.66 -8.34
CA GLN A 4 1.12 -41.30 -7.89
C GLN A 4 1.67 -40.31 -8.93
N PRO A 5 0.86 -39.38 -9.47
CA PRO A 5 1.37 -38.34 -10.35
C PRO A 5 2.37 -37.45 -9.57
N ALA A 6 3.45 -37.05 -10.24
CA ALA A 6 4.43 -36.13 -9.67
C ALA A 6 3.74 -34.82 -9.26
N PRO A 7 4.20 -34.14 -8.17
CA PRO A 7 3.62 -32.89 -7.73
C PRO A 7 3.61 -31.87 -8.87
N ILE A 8 2.45 -31.33 -9.19
CA ILE A 8 2.34 -30.20 -10.12
C ILE A 8 2.95 -29.01 -9.39
N ASP A 9 4.07 -28.50 -9.92
CA ASP A 9 4.66 -27.26 -9.43
C ASP A 9 3.75 -26.09 -9.87
N ILE A 10 2.78 -25.80 -9.00
CA ILE A 10 1.68 -24.84 -9.24
C ILE A 10 2.12 -23.38 -9.18
N TRP A 11 3.39 -23.11 -8.86
CA TRP A 11 3.91 -21.76 -8.69
C TRP A 11 4.84 -21.40 -9.85
N PRO A 12 4.61 -20.26 -10.53
CA PRO A 12 5.52 -19.80 -11.56
C PRO A 12 6.86 -19.41 -10.93
N SER A 13 7.96 -19.62 -11.67
CA SER A 13 9.26 -19.08 -11.28
C SER A 13 9.23 -17.55 -11.28
N LEU A 14 9.73 -16.93 -10.21
CA LEU A 14 9.76 -15.48 -10.03
C LEU A 14 11.21 -14.98 -9.82
N PRO A 15 12.09 -15.10 -10.84
CA PRO A 15 13.51 -14.77 -10.71
C PRO A 15 13.71 -13.28 -10.46
N LEU A 16 14.39 -12.92 -9.37
CA LEU A 16 14.54 -11.52 -8.90
C LEU A 16 14.96 -10.55 -10.00
N ASP A 17 15.94 -10.93 -10.81
CA ASP A 17 16.49 -10.10 -11.88
C ASP A 17 15.44 -9.65 -12.90
N ALA A 18 14.37 -10.45 -13.10
CA ALA A 18 13.31 -10.13 -14.05
C ALA A 18 12.29 -9.10 -13.53
N TRP A 19 12.24 -8.84 -12.21
CA TRP A 19 11.24 -7.95 -11.60
C TRP A 19 11.82 -7.00 -10.55
N GLN A 20 13.14 -6.91 -10.45
CA GLN A 20 13.84 -6.11 -9.44
C GLN A 20 13.44 -4.62 -9.46
N GLU A 21 13.25 -4.04 -10.64
CA GLU A 21 12.83 -2.63 -10.78
C GLU A 21 11.39 -2.41 -10.30
N THR A 22 10.49 -3.33 -10.63
CA THR A 22 9.11 -3.33 -10.14
C THR A 22 9.07 -3.50 -8.62
N TYR A 23 9.84 -4.45 -8.09
CA TYR A 23 10.00 -4.67 -6.66
C TYR A 23 10.48 -3.40 -5.94
N ALA A 24 11.56 -2.78 -6.43
CA ALA A 24 12.14 -1.60 -5.80
C ALA A 24 11.14 -0.43 -5.79
N THR A 25 10.43 -0.23 -6.90
CA THR A 25 9.42 0.84 -7.01
C THR A 25 8.24 0.58 -6.07
N LEU A 26 7.68 -0.62 -6.09
CA LEU A 26 6.58 -1.02 -5.21
C LEU A 26 6.99 -0.94 -3.73
N HIS A 27 8.21 -1.35 -3.41
CA HIS A 27 8.76 -1.24 -2.07
C HIS A 27 8.77 0.23 -1.61
N MET A 28 9.22 1.16 -2.44
CA MET A 28 9.17 2.58 -2.10
C MET A 28 7.73 3.11 -1.96
N TRP A 29 6.80 2.67 -2.81
CA TRP A 29 5.38 3.05 -2.70
C TRP A 29 4.76 2.56 -1.40
N THR A 30 5.02 1.31 -1.02
CA THR A 30 4.54 0.76 0.26
C THR A 30 5.15 1.49 1.46
N GLN A 31 6.40 1.94 1.38
CA GLN A 31 6.99 2.81 2.41
C GLN A 31 6.26 4.15 2.55
N ILE A 32 5.86 4.79 1.44
CA ILE A 32 5.08 6.04 1.46
C ILE A 32 3.76 5.82 2.21
N ILE A 33 3.01 4.78 1.85
CA ILE A 33 1.71 4.49 2.50
C ILE A 33 1.88 4.07 3.96
N GLY A 34 2.92 3.29 4.26
CA GLY A 34 3.27 2.93 5.64
C GLY A 34 3.54 4.16 6.51
N LYS A 35 4.25 5.17 5.97
CA LYS A 35 4.50 6.43 6.67
C LYS A 35 3.24 7.25 6.90
N ILE A 36 2.29 7.26 5.96
CA ILE A 36 0.99 7.94 6.13
C ILE A 36 0.23 7.33 7.30
N ARG A 37 0.13 6.00 7.34
CA ARG A 37 -0.49 5.27 8.45
C ARG A 37 0.22 5.55 9.77
N PHE A 38 1.54 5.52 9.77
CA PHE A 38 2.36 5.78 10.95
C PHE A 38 2.11 7.19 11.52
N ALA A 39 2.06 8.22 10.66
CA ALA A 39 1.83 9.60 11.06
C ALA A 39 0.48 9.85 11.76
N GLN A 40 -0.49 8.95 11.58
CA GLN A 40 -1.83 9.04 12.18
C GLN A 40 -2.07 8.04 13.32
N THR A 41 -1.10 7.17 13.64
CA THR A 41 -1.28 6.17 14.70
C THR A 41 -1.00 6.81 16.08
N PRO A 42 -1.92 6.71 17.07
CA PRO A 42 -1.67 7.23 18.42
C PRO A 42 -0.46 6.56 19.07
N TRP A 43 0.36 7.35 19.79
CA TRP A 43 1.58 6.92 20.49
C TRP A 43 1.38 5.85 21.58
N ILE A 44 0.14 5.47 21.87
CA ILE A 44 -0.23 4.59 23.00
C ILE A 44 -0.04 3.10 22.65
N ASN A 45 0.00 2.74 21.36
CA ASN A 45 0.08 1.35 20.91
C ASN A 45 1.46 1.00 20.34
N HIS A 46 2.45 0.84 21.23
CA HIS A 46 3.80 0.38 20.86
C HIS A 46 3.85 -1.08 20.35
N SER A 47 2.76 -1.84 20.44
CA SER A 47 2.71 -3.26 20.05
C SER A 47 2.22 -3.54 18.63
N TRP A 48 1.85 -2.53 17.84
CA TRP A 48 1.46 -2.71 16.44
C TRP A 48 2.55 -2.21 15.49
N HIS A 49 3.74 -2.78 15.57
CA HIS A 49 4.68 -2.74 14.47
C HIS A 49 4.11 -3.52 13.29
N ILE A 50 3.12 -3.05 12.52
CA ILE A 50 2.78 -3.79 11.30
C ILE A 50 2.61 -2.88 10.08
N PRO A 51 3.39 -3.16 9.00
CA PRO A 51 3.19 -2.64 7.66
C PRO A 51 1.79 -2.99 7.12
N LEU A 52 1.57 -2.74 5.84
CA LEU A 52 0.29 -3.02 5.19
C LEU A 52 -0.13 -4.50 5.40
N TYR A 53 -1.41 -4.76 5.62
CA TYR A 53 -1.97 -6.11 5.74
C TYR A 53 -2.34 -6.67 4.38
N LEU A 54 -2.34 -8.00 4.24
CA LEU A 54 -2.78 -8.64 3.01
C LEU A 54 -4.30 -8.62 2.88
N THR A 55 -4.77 -8.40 1.65
CA THR A 55 -6.15 -8.65 1.24
C THR A 55 -6.15 -9.66 0.10
N VAL A 56 -7.34 -10.10 -0.33
CA VAL A 56 -7.47 -10.97 -1.51
C VAL A 56 -7.05 -10.29 -2.82
N ARG A 57 -6.85 -8.96 -2.81
CA ARG A 57 -6.53 -8.14 -3.99
C ARG A 57 -5.16 -7.46 -3.90
N GLY A 58 -4.52 -7.47 -2.74
CA GLY A 58 -3.23 -6.81 -2.53
C GLY A 58 -2.97 -6.46 -1.06
N LEU A 59 -2.84 -5.17 -0.76
CA LEU A 59 -2.42 -4.68 0.55
C LEU A 59 -3.37 -3.60 1.09
N THR A 60 -3.58 -3.53 2.40
CA THR A 60 -4.43 -2.52 3.06
C THR A 60 -3.75 -1.90 4.28
N THR A 61 -4.01 -0.63 4.53
CA THR A 61 -3.67 -0.01 5.81
C THR A 61 -4.59 -0.43 6.96
N SER A 62 -5.74 -1.05 6.67
CA SER A 62 -6.90 -1.05 7.57
C SER A 62 -7.36 0.40 7.88
N THR A 63 -8.31 0.55 8.79
CA THR A 63 -8.84 1.85 9.20
C THR A 63 -7.78 2.69 9.92
N ILE A 64 -7.57 3.90 9.43
CA ILE A 64 -6.73 4.94 10.00
C ILE A 64 -7.65 6.03 10.57
N PRO A 65 -7.53 6.39 11.87
CA PRO A 65 -8.27 7.51 12.43
C PRO A 65 -7.72 8.86 11.92
N TYR A 66 -8.62 9.82 11.69
CA TYR A 66 -8.30 11.20 11.33
C TYR A 66 -9.35 12.16 11.91
N GLY A 67 -9.04 12.81 13.03
CA GLY A 67 -10.02 13.64 13.76
C GLY A 67 -11.24 12.80 14.19
N SER A 68 -12.44 13.21 13.78
CA SER A 68 -13.69 12.45 13.97
C SER A 68 -14.00 11.46 12.84
N ARG A 69 -13.12 11.34 11.84
CA ARG A 69 -13.30 10.51 10.65
C ARG A 69 -12.37 9.30 10.70
N ILE A 70 -12.65 8.31 9.86
CA ILE A 70 -11.72 7.22 9.56
C ILE A 70 -11.54 7.13 8.04
N PHE A 71 -10.35 6.72 7.62
CA PHE A 71 -10.04 6.46 6.21
C PHE A 71 -9.16 5.23 6.06
N GLN A 72 -9.05 4.70 4.86
CA GLN A 72 -8.21 3.54 4.54
C GLN A 72 -7.54 3.77 3.19
N ILE A 73 -6.35 3.19 3.01
CA ILE A 73 -5.62 3.16 1.76
C ILE A 73 -5.31 1.71 1.38
N ASP A 74 -5.70 1.30 0.19
CA ASP A 74 -5.53 -0.06 -0.32
C ASP A 74 -4.74 -0.07 -1.63
N PHE A 75 -3.77 -0.96 -1.74
CA PHE A 75 -3.24 -1.38 -3.02
C PHE A 75 -4.11 -2.52 -3.57
N ASP A 76 -4.77 -2.25 -4.68
CA ASP A 76 -5.43 -3.25 -5.50
C ASP A 76 -4.50 -3.62 -6.66
N PHE A 77 -3.84 -4.78 -6.55
CA PHE A 77 -2.93 -5.27 -7.57
C PHE A 77 -3.63 -5.98 -8.73
N ILE A 78 -4.94 -6.23 -8.62
CA ILE A 78 -5.74 -6.83 -9.70
C ILE A 78 -6.21 -5.75 -10.66
N ASP A 79 -6.81 -4.68 -10.13
CA ASP A 79 -7.28 -3.55 -10.95
C ASP A 79 -6.20 -2.47 -11.15
N HIS A 80 -5.01 -2.68 -10.60
CA HIS A 80 -3.87 -1.77 -10.68
C HIS A 80 -4.22 -0.36 -10.17
N GLU A 81 -4.83 -0.26 -8.99
CA GLU A 81 -5.18 1.02 -8.37
C GLU A 81 -4.72 1.11 -6.90
N LEU A 82 -4.28 2.30 -6.48
CA LEU A 82 -4.23 2.68 -5.08
C LEU A 82 -5.55 3.37 -4.74
N LEU A 83 -6.31 2.78 -3.83
CA LEU A 83 -7.62 3.23 -3.45
C LEU A 83 -7.59 3.94 -2.10
N ILE A 84 -8.12 5.16 -2.03
CA ILE A 84 -8.30 5.92 -0.78
C ILE A 84 -9.79 6.09 -0.52
N GLN A 85 -10.25 5.65 0.66
CA GLN A 85 -11.66 5.66 1.04
C GLN A 85 -11.85 6.28 2.43
N THR A 86 -12.94 7.01 2.63
CA THR A 86 -13.33 7.55 3.94
C THR A 86 -14.64 6.91 4.42
N SER A 87 -14.88 6.94 5.75
CA SER A 87 -16.15 6.49 6.34
C SER A 87 -17.38 7.25 5.87
N GLU A 88 -17.19 8.41 5.24
CA GLU A 88 -18.25 9.27 4.74
C GLU A 88 -18.64 8.91 3.28
N GLY A 89 -18.03 7.86 2.72
CA GLY A 89 -18.31 7.36 1.38
C GLY A 89 -17.48 8.01 0.27
N ALA A 90 -16.57 8.94 0.60
CA ALA A 90 -15.66 9.50 -0.39
C ALA A 90 -14.65 8.43 -0.85
N ARG A 91 -14.40 8.36 -2.16
CA ARG A 91 -13.52 7.38 -2.81
C ARG A 91 -12.66 8.08 -3.87
N ARG A 92 -11.37 7.80 -3.90
CA ARG A 92 -10.43 8.22 -4.96
C ARG A 92 -9.49 7.08 -5.31
N ALA A 93 -9.25 6.87 -6.60
CA ALA A 93 -8.35 5.86 -7.11
C ALA A 93 -7.17 6.53 -7.83
N ILE A 94 -5.97 5.99 -7.63
CA ILE A 94 -4.74 6.40 -8.31
C ILE A 94 -4.23 5.20 -9.10
N ALA A 95 -4.10 5.33 -10.41
CA ALA A 95 -3.59 4.24 -11.25
C ALA A 95 -2.14 3.86 -10.90
N LEU A 96 -1.89 2.57 -10.77
CA LEU A 96 -0.58 1.96 -10.53
C LEU A 96 0.05 1.59 -11.87
N TYR A 97 0.83 2.51 -12.44
CA TYR A 97 1.61 2.30 -13.66
C TYR A 97 3.06 2.74 -13.45
N PRO A 98 4.01 2.30 -14.30
CA PRO A 98 5.41 2.70 -14.19
C PRO A 98 5.58 4.23 -14.19
N ARG A 99 6.07 4.77 -13.08
CA ARG A 99 6.32 6.21 -12.86
C ARG A 99 7.35 6.40 -11.77
N SER A 100 7.94 7.59 -11.70
CA SER A 100 8.88 7.90 -10.61
C SER A 100 8.19 7.87 -9.25
N VAL A 101 8.93 7.45 -8.22
CA VAL A 101 8.46 7.47 -6.82
C VAL A 101 8.02 8.88 -6.39
N ALA A 102 8.74 9.92 -6.85
CA ALA A 102 8.38 11.31 -6.58
C ALA A 102 7.03 11.69 -7.18
N ASN A 103 6.77 11.30 -8.43
CA ASN A 103 5.50 11.58 -9.08
C ASN A 103 4.34 10.83 -8.37
N PHE A 104 4.54 9.56 -7.99
CA PHE A 104 3.57 8.80 -7.18
C PHE A 104 3.30 9.49 -5.83
N TYR A 105 4.34 9.87 -5.11
CA TYR A 105 4.24 10.60 -3.85
C TYR A 105 3.39 11.87 -3.98
N GLN A 106 3.69 12.73 -4.95
CA GLN A 106 2.96 13.99 -5.14
C GLN A 106 1.47 13.75 -5.38
N ASN A 107 1.14 12.77 -6.23
CA ASN A 107 -0.25 12.43 -6.52
C ASN A 107 -0.97 11.87 -5.30
N VAL A 108 -0.33 11.02 -4.49
CA VAL A 108 -0.91 10.54 -3.23
C VAL A 108 -1.21 11.71 -2.29
N MET A 109 -0.26 12.62 -2.09
CA MET A 109 -0.45 13.77 -1.19
C MET A 109 -1.52 14.73 -1.71
N GLU A 110 -1.59 14.93 -3.03
CA GLU A 110 -2.65 15.73 -3.65
C GLU A 110 -4.03 15.10 -3.48
N THR A 111 -4.17 13.79 -3.72
CA THR A 111 -5.45 13.09 -3.53
C THR A 111 -5.89 13.08 -2.07
N LEU A 112 -4.96 12.96 -1.12
CA LEU A 112 -5.28 13.12 0.31
C LEU A 112 -5.82 14.54 0.60
N ARG A 113 -5.18 15.58 0.05
CA ARG A 113 -5.64 16.96 0.19
C ARG A 113 -7.03 17.18 -0.43
N GLU A 114 -7.32 16.59 -1.59
CA GLU A 114 -8.65 16.63 -2.22
C GLU A 114 -9.74 15.96 -1.36
N LEU A 115 -9.35 14.97 -0.56
CA LEU A 115 -10.20 14.31 0.43
C LEU A 115 -10.22 15.03 1.78
N ASP A 116 -9.66 16.24 1.86
CA ASP A 116 -9.55 17.03 3.09
C ASP A 116 -8.73 16.34 4.21
N LEU A 117 -7.84 15.42 3.82
CA LEU A 117 -6.89 14.72 4.69
C LEU A 117 -5.51 15.41 4.62
N HIS A 118 -5.26 16.33 5.55
CA HIS A 118 -4.04 17.13 5.62
C HIS A 118 -2.95 16.39 6.41
N ILE A 119 -2.25 15.47 5.74
CA ILE A 119 -1.23 14.61 6.35
C ILE A 119 0.16 15.07 5.92
N THR A 120 1.12 15.04 6.85
CA THR A 120 2.54 15.30 6.56
C THR A 120 3.36 14.08 6.95
N ILE A 121 4.25 13.63 6.05
CA ILE A 121 5.18 12.52 6.31
C ILE A 121 6.62 12.97 6.09
N ASN A 122 7.56 12.41 6.84
CA ASN A 122 8.99 12.63 6.60
C ASN A 122 9.43 11.83 5.35
N THR A 123 9.98 12.53 4.36
CA THR A 123 10.41 11.93 3.10
C THR A 123 11.77 11.24 3.18
N LYS A 124 12.55 11.45 4.26
CA LYS A 124 13.80 10.71 4.49
C LYS A 124 13.51 9.26 4.86
N PRO A 125 14.30 8.27 4.39
CA PRO A 125 14.22 6.91 4.90
C PRO A 125 14.46 6.92 6.41
N ASN A 126 13.65 6.17 7.17
CA ASN A 126 14.01 5.85 8.55
C ASN A 126 15.05 4.74 8.45
N GLY A 127 16.33 5.09 8.62
CA GLY A 127 17.46 4.17 8.69
C GLY A 127 17.71 3.72 10.11
#